data_AF-A0A5E4M411-F1
#
_entry.id   AF-A0A5E4M411-F1
#
_cell.length_a   1.000
_cell.length_b   1.000
_cell.length_c   1.000
_cell.angle_alpha   90.00
_cell.angle_beta   90.00
_cell.angle_gamma   90.00
#
_symmetry.space_group_name_H-M   'P 1'
#
loop_
_entity.id
_entity.type
_entity.pdbx_description
1 polymer ?
#
loop_
_entity_poly.entity_id
_entity_poly.type
_entity_poly.pdbx_seq_one_letter_code
_entity_poly.pdbx_strand_id
1 'polypeptide(L)'
;MAHASPYKTINDPDLIKKKNEIRKAIAQEYIKHTSNPFRNIKKDGGTLFDEGVQRYMSLKATRYEFFKPNPKTSILGVLLLVIPYCTLTYCIKKERDRREDLIRTGQVAYKDRGFKFA
;
A
#
# COMPACT_ATOMS: atom_id res chain seq x y z
N MET A 1 -44.07 10.08 -12.90
CA MET A 1 -43.17 10.54 -13.98
C MET A 1 -41.75 10.37 -13.50
N ALA A 2 -40.98 9.43 -14.07
CA ALA A 2 -39.58 9.24 -13.70
C ALA A 2 -38.79 10.46 -14.18
N HIS A 3 -38.18 11.21 -13.26
CA HIS A 3 -37.23 12.27 -13.61
C HIS A 3 -36.09 11.65 -14.44
N ALA A 4 -35.89 12.13 -15.67
CA ALA A 4 -34.74 11.74 -16.46
C ALA A 4 -33.47 12.13 -15.70
N SER A 5 -32.66 11.14 -15.32
CA SER A 5 -31.40 11.39 -14.61
C SER A 5 -30.47 12.23 -15.50
N PRO A 6 -29.87 13.32 -15.00
CA PRO A 6 -29.05 14.23 -15.80
C PRO A 6 -27.70 13.62 -16.25
N TYR A 7 -27.39 12.38 -15.85
CA TYR A 7 -26.16 11.69 -16.19
C TYR A 7 -26.41 10.32 -16.83
N LYS A 8 -25.51 9.94 -17.74
CA LYS A 8 -25.52 8.61 -18.36
C LYS A 8 -25.27 7.56 -17.29
N THR A 9 -26.22 6.65 -17.12
CA THR A 9 -26.15 5.56 -16.12
C THR A 9 -25.18 4.47 -16.59
N ILE A 10 -24.77 3.58 -15.68
CA ILE A 10 -23.82 2.49 -15.98
C ILE A 10 -24.33 1.56 -17.10
N ASN A 11 -25.67 1.47 -17.24
CA ASN A 11 -26.35 0.64 -18.22
C ASN A 11 -26.60 1.37 -19.56
N ASP A 12 -26.11 2.60 -19.72
CA ASP A 12 -26.22 3.31 -20.98
C ASP A 12 -25.48 2.54 -22.09
N PRO A 13 -26.18 2.11 -23.16
CA PRO A 13 -25.58 1.34 -24.24
C PRO A 13 -24.41 2.07 -24.90
N ASP A 14 -24.41 3.39 -24.96
CA ASP A 14 -23.33 4.16 -25.58
C ASP A 14 -22.03 4.09 -24.75
N LEU A 15 -22.16 4.11 -23.42
CA LEU A 15 -21.00 3.97 -22.52
C LEU A 15 -20.41 2.57 -22.60
N ILE A 16 -21.26 1.54 -22.69
CA ILE A 16 -20.83 0.15 -22.85
C ILE A 16 -20.07 -0.02 -24.17
N LYS A 17 -20.58 0.54 -25.26
CA LYS A 17 -19.91 0.54 -26.57
C LYS A 17 -18.53 1.18 -26.49
N LYS A 18 -18.42 2.40 -25.95
CA LYS A 18 -17.13 3.10 -25.79
C LYS A 18 -16.12 2.31 -24.95
N LYS A 19 -16.56 1.72 -23.83
CA LYS A 19 -15.68 0.89 -22.99
C LYS A 19 -15.18 -0.35 -23.74
N ASN A 20 -16.04 -0.98 -24.53
CA ASN A 20 -15.67 -2.15 -25.33
C ASN A 20 -14.72 -1.77 -26.47
N GLU A 21 -14.89 -0.61 -27.10
CA GLU A 21 -13.97 -0.07 -28.12
C GLU A 21 -12.57 0.15 -27.54
N ILE A 22 -12.46 0.79 -26.37
CA ILE A 22 -11.16 1.01 -25.70
C ILE A 22 -10.48 -0.32 -25.37
N ARG A 23 -11.22 -1.30 -24.82
CA ARG A 23 -10.66 -2.64 -24.53
C ARG A 23 -10.19 -3.35 -25.78
N LYS A 24 -10.96 -3.26 -26.87
CA LYS A 24 -10.59 -3.85 -28.16
C LYS A 24 -9.31 -3.21 -28.71
N ALA A 25 -9.17 -1.89 -28.63
CA ALA A 25 -7.98 -1.18 -29.09
C ALA A 25 -6.71 -1.65 -28.33
N ILE A 26 -6.77 -1.68 -26.98
CA ILE A 26 -5.65 -2.14 -26.15
C ILE A 26 -5.31 -3.61 -26.43
N ALA A 27 -6.32 -4.47 -26.59
CA ALA A 27 -6.12 -5.88 -26.91
C ALA A 27 -5.48 -6.06 -28.30
N GLN A 28 -5.87 -5.26 -29.29
CA GLN A 28 -5.28 -5.28 -30.63
C GLN A 28 -3.81 -4.87 -30.60
N GLU A 29 -3.45 -3.84 -29.84
CA GLU A 29 -2.05 -3.46 -29.63
C GLU A 29 -1.24 -4.59 -29.00
N TYR A 30 -1.77 -5.19 -27.92
CA TYR A 30 -1.13 -6.33 -27.27
C TYR A 30 -0.91 -7.51 -28.22
N ILE A 31 -1.94 -7.88 -28.99
CA ILE A 31 -1.86 -8.97 -29.97
C ILE A 31 -0.82 -8.62 -31.04
N LYS A 32 -0.84 -7.41 -31.61
CA LYS A 32 0.12 -6.95 -32.63
C LYS A 32 1.56 -7.08 -32.14
N HIS A 33 1.83 -6.70 -30.90
CA HIS A 33 3.17 -6.81 -30.32
C HIS A 33 3.54 -8.25 -29.97
N THR A 34 2.58 -9.06 -29.51
CA THR A 34 2.84 -10.45 -29.08
C THR A 34 2.96 -11.42 -30.25
N SER A 35 2.16 -11.24 -31.30
CA SER A 35 2.15 -12.11 -32.48
C SER A 35 3.31 -11.84 -33.45
N ASN A 36 4.12 -10.81 -33.22
CA ASN A 36 5.26 -10.49 -34.07
C ASN A 36 6.44 -11.43 -33.81
N PRO A 37 6.83 -12.30 -34.76
CA PRO A 37 7.92 -13.27 -34.57
C PRO A 37 9.30 -12.60 -34.47
N PHE A 38 9.46 -11.38 -35.01
CA PHE A 38 10.72 -10.65 -34.99
C PHE A 38 10.91 -9.77 -33.75
N ARG A 39 9.99 -9.84 -32.77
CA ARG A 39 10.02 -9.02 -31.55
C ARG A 39 11.34 -9.15 -30.80
N ASN A 40 11.86 -10.36 -30.67
CA ASN A 40 13.06 -10.64 -29.87
C ASN A 40 14.37 -10.37 -30.64
N ILE A 41 14.31 -10.10 -31.95
CA ILE A 41 15.49 -9.94 -32.81
C ILE A 41 15.99 -8.49 -32.81
N LYS A 42 15.07 -7.52 -32.71
CA LYS A 42 15.44 -6.14 -32.34
C LYS A 42 15.73 -6.17 -30.84
N LYS A 43 16.84 -5.57 -30.40
CA LYS A 43 17.41 -5.65 -29.02
C LYS A 43 16.46 -5.25 -27.86
N ASP A 44 15.19 -4.97 -28.13
CA ASP A 44 14.08 -4.81 -27.19
C ASP A 44 13.48 -6.14 -26.71
N GLY A 45 14.26 -7.23 -26.69
CA GLY A 45 13.84 -8.60 -26.38
C GLY A 45 13.46 -8.84 -24.92
N GLY A 46 12.69 -7.94 -24.31
CA GLY A 46 12.17 -8.02 -22.95
C GLY A 46 10.64 -8.13 -22.91
N THR A 47 10.08 -7.81 -21.74
CA THR A 47 8.62 -7.72 -21.54
C THR A 47 8.04 -6.55 -22.32
N LEU A 48 6.83 -6.73 -22.89
CA LEU A 48 6.10 -5.63 -23.53
C LEU A 48 5.86 -4.50 -22.53
N PHE A 49 6.19 -3.27 -22.93
CA PHE A 49 5.90 -2.08 -22.14
C PHE A 49 4.39 -1.81 -22.14
N ASP A 50 3.80 -1.72 -20.95
CA ASP A 50 2.41 -1.33 -20.75
C ASP A 50 2.36 0.08 -20.13
N GLU A 51 1.80 1.02 -20.88
CA GLU A 51 1.63 2.41 -20.42
C GLU A 51 0.76 2.50 -19.16
N GLY A 52 -0.26 1.65 -19.02
CA GLY A 52 -1.14 1.64 -17.87
C GLY A 52 -0.40 1.25 -16.59
N VAL A 53 0.42 0.21 -16.67
CA VAL A 53 1.28 -0.22 -15.56
C VAL A 53 2.32 0.84 -15.25
N GLN A 54 2.98 1.41 -16.27
CA GLN A 54 3.96 2.47 -16.07
C GLN A 54 3.33 3.67 -15.33
N ARG A 55 2.17 4.16 -15.78
CA ARG A 55 1.47 5.28 -15.15
C ARG A 55 1.12 4.98 -13.69
N TYR A 56 0.68 3.76 -13.39
CA TYR A 56 0.39 3.33 -12.02
C TYR A 56 1.65 3.32 -11.15
N MET A 57 2.76 2.78 -11.66
CA MET A 57 4.05 2.77 -10.96
C MET A 57 4.56 4.19 -10.72
N SER A 58 4.49 5.07 -11.72
CA SER A 58 4.84 6.48 -11.60
C SER A 58 3.99 7.18 -10.53
N LEU A 59 2.66 6.97 -10.53
CA LEU A 59 1.77 7.50 -9.49
C LEU A 59 2.14 7.01 -8.09
N LYS A 60 2.58 5.75 -7.96
CA LYS A 60 3.00 5.21 -6.66
C LYS A 60 4.30 5.85 -6.18
N ALA A 61 5.23 6.14 -7.09
CA ALA A 61 6.49 6.81 -6.78
C ALA A 61 6.29 8.29 -6.40
N THR A 62 5.44 9.01 -7.13
CA THR A 62 5.19 10.45 -6.92
C THR A 62 4.08 10.75 -5.90
N ARG A 63 3.58 9.73 -5.18
CA ARG A 63 2.44 9.88 -4.25
C ARG A 63 2.63 10.99 -3.21
N TYR A 64 3.87 11.19 -2.76
CA TYR A 64 4.20 12.20 -1.77
C TYR A 64 4.00 13.63 -2.29
N GLU A 65 4.30 13.89 -3.57
CA GLU A 65 4.16 15.21 -4.19
C GLU A 65 2.70 15.69 -4.22
N PHE A 66 1.76 14.74 -4.33
CA PHE A 66 0.32 15.01 -4.37
C PHE A 66 -0.37 14.83 -3.01
N PHE A 67 0.38 14.55 -1.94
CA PHE A 67 -0.19 14.38 -0.61
C PHE A 67 -0.71 15.72 -0.08
N LYS A 68 -1.96 15.72 0.39
CA LYS A 68 -2.58 16.88 1.05
C LYS A 68 -2.90 16.52 2.50
N PRO A 69 -2.33 17.23 3.49
CA PRO A 69 -2.62 16.97 4.89
C PRO A 69 -4.09 17.32 5.18
N ASN A 70 -4.84 16.34 5.67
CA ASN A 70 -6.22 16.46 6.12
C ASN A 70 -6.28 15.98 7.59
N PRO A 71 -7.15 16.54 8.45
CA PRO A 71 -7.39 15.99 9.79
C PRO A 71 -7.52 14.46 9.84
N LYS A 72 -8.22 13.85 8.87
CA LYS A 72 -8.36 12.38 8.80
C LYS A 72 -7.04 11.66 8.57
N THR A 73 -6.20 12.17 7.66
CA THR A 73 -4.89 11.55 7.35
C THR A 73 -3.91 11.74 8.50
N SER A 74 -3.96 12.88 9.17
CA SER A 74 -3.10 13.17 10.33
C SER A 74 -3.45 12.28 11.51
N ILE A 75 -4.74 12.08 11.82
CA ILE A 75 -5.20 11.15 12.86
C ILE A 75 -4.72 9.72 12.56
N LEU A 76 -4.84 9.27 11.30
CA LEU A 76 -4.34 7.96 10.89
C LEU A 76 -2.82 7.82 11.11
N GLY A 77 -2.06 8.87 10.79
CA GLY A 77 -0.61 8.90 11.04
C GLY A 77 -0.27 8.79 12.53
N VAL A 78 -0.97 9.52 13.39
CA VAL A 78 -0.79 9.44 14.85
C VAL A 78 -1.14 8.04 15.37
N LEU A 79 -2.25 7.47 14.91
CA LEU A 79 -2.70 6.16 15.33
C LEU A 79 -1.72 5.05 14.93
N LEU A 80 -1.16 5.11 13.71
CA LEU A 80 -0.29 4.07 13.19
C LEU A 80 1.17 4.21 13.62
N LEU A 81 1.63 5.41 13.98
CA LEU A 81 3.03 5.64 14.35
C LEU A 81 3.20 5.92 15.84
N VAL A 82 2.48 6.92 16.36
CA VAL A 82 2.69 7.42 17.73
C VAL A 82 2.17 6.44 18.76
N ILE A 83 0.94 5.94 18.57
CA ILE A 83 0.32 5.01 19.53
C ILE A 83 1.14 3.73 19.73
N PRO A 84 1.53 2.96 18.69
CA PRO A 84 2.31 1.75 18.91
C PRO A 84 3.68 2.04 19.51
N TYR A 85 4.32 3.16 19.15
CA TYR A 85 5.59 3.57 19.74
C TYR A 85 5.46 3.87 21.24
N CYS A 86 4.48 4.70 21.62
CA CYS A 86 4.19 5.02 23.02
C CYS A 86 3.76 3.78 23.82
N THR A 87 3.01 2.87 23.20
CA THR A 87 2.56 1.64 23.85
C THR A 87 3.74 0.70 24.13
N LEU A 88 4.61 0.48 23.14
CA LEU A 88 5.78 -0.37 23.28
C LEU A 88 6.73 0.16 24.35
N THR A 89 7.02 1.47 24.32
CA THR A 89 7.90 2.11 25.31
C THR A 89 7.32 2.02 26.73
N TYR A 90 6.01 2.25 26.89
CA TYR A 90 5.33 2.08 28.17
C TYR A 90 5.38 0.63 28.67
N CYS A 91 5.10 -0.36 27.82
CA CYS A 91 5.15 -1.77 28.18
C CYS A 91 6.55 -2.20 28.64
N ILE A 92 7.59 -1.80 27.90
CA ILE A 92 8.99 -2.08 28.26
C ILE A 92 9.33 -1.42 29.61
N LYS A 93 8.96 -0.16 29.80
CA LYS A 93 9.25 0.56 31.05
C LYS A 93 8.56 -0.12 32.24
N LYS A 94 7.28 -0.45 32.10
CA LYS A 94 6.49 -1.13 33.13
C LYS A 94 7.07 -2.49 33.49
N GLU A 95 7.52 -3.26 32.51
CA GLU A 95 8.16 -4.56 32.76
C GLU A 95 9.49 -4.40 33.50
N ARG A 96 10.30 -3.42 33.10
CA ARG A 96 11.59 -3.11 33.75
C ARG A 96 11.40 -2.71 35.20
N ASP A 97 10.49 -1.78 35.48
CA ASP A 97 10.23 -1.29 36.83
C ASP A 97 9.73 -2.43 37.72
N ARG A 98 8.77 -3.24 37.23
CA ARG A 98 8.32 -4.44 37.94
C ARG A 98 9.46 -5.39 38.25
N ARG A 99 10.36 -5.63 37.29
CA ARG A 99 11.50 -6.54 37.48
C ARG A 99 12.50 -5.99 38.50
N GLU A 100 12.79 -4.69 38.44
CA GLU A 100 13.67 -4.03 39.41
C GLU A 100 13.10 -4.08 40.83
N ASP A 101 11.80 -3.87 40.98
CA ASP A 101 11.11 -3.95 42.28
C ASP A 101 11.19 -5.35 42.87
N LEU A 102 10.88 -6.39 42.08
CA LEU A 102 10.97 -7.79 42.52
C LEU A 102 12.39 -8.19 42.96
N ILE A 103 13.41 -7.63 42.31
CA ILE A 103 14.81 -7.84 42.67
C ILE A 103 15.15 -7.12 43.98
N ARG A 104 14.70 -5.86 44.16
CA ARG A 104 14.95 -5.05 45.36
C ARG A 104 14.27 -5.61 46.59
N THR A 105 13.04 -6.12 46.46
CA THR A 105 12.29 -6.73 47.57
C THR A 105 12.75 -8.16 47.88
N GLY A 106 13.72 -8.71 47.14
CA GLY A 106 14.23 -10.06 47.34
C GLY A 106 13.27 -11.19 46.95
N GLN A 107 12.18 -10.87 46.24
CA GLN A 107 11.20 -11.88 45.80
C GLN A 107 11.76 -12.79 44.70
N VAL A 108 12.76 -12.32 43.94
CA VAL A 108 13.46 -13.12 42.93
C VAL A 108 14.81 -13.58 43.47
N ALA A 109 14.97 -14.89 43.59
CA ALA A 109 16.21 -15.51 44.02
C ALA A 109 17.35 -15.18 43.05
N TYR A 110 18.59 -15.09 43.57
CA TYR A 110 19.75 -14.71 42.77
C TYR A 110 19.95 -15.62 41.54
N LYS A 111 19.65 -16.91 41.67
CA LYS A 111 19.74 -17.90 40.59
C LYS A 111 18.70 -17.72 39.47
N ASP A 112 17.63 -16.96 39.67
CA ASP A 112 16.55 -16.81 38.68
C ASP A 112 16.60 -15.45 37.95
N ARG A 113 17.64 -14.64 38.23
CA ARG A 113 17.87 -13.35 37.57
C ARG A 113 18.40 -13.56 36.15
N GLY A 114 17.83 -12.85 35.17
CA GLY A 114 18.21 -12.97 33.75
C GLY A 114 19.57 -12.37 33.36
N PHE A 115 20.04 -11.34 34.08
CA PHE A 115 21.32 -10.67 33.84
C PHE A 115 22.24 -10.86 35.04
N LYS A 116 22.96 -11.98 35.11
CA LYS A 116 23.88 -12.26 36.24
C LYS A 116 25.34 -11.91 35.98
N PHE A 117 25.78 -12.02 34.73
CA PHE A 117 27.21 -11.98 34.35
C PHE A 117 27.46 -11.19 33.06
N ALA A 118 26.52 -10.33 32.67
CA ALA A 118 26.66 -9.44 31.53
C ALA A 118 27.09 -8.05 32.02
#